data_AF-A0AA86STN3-F1
#
_entry.id   AF-A0AA86STN3-F1
#
_cell.length_a   1.000
_cell.length_b   1.000
_cell.length_c   1.000
_cell.angle_alpha   90.00
_cell.angle_beta   90.00
_cell.angle_gamma   90.00
#
_symmetry.space_group_name_H-M   'P 1'
#
loop_
_entity.id
_entity.type
_entity.pdbx_description
1 polymer ?
#
loop_
_entity_poly.entity_id
_entity_poly.type
_entity_poly.pdbx_seq_one_letter_code
_entity_poly.pdbx_strand_id
1 'polypeptide(L)'
;MLKIWTDRAAEIAERGWSYDYTLEDLNIDSVTISQNGQRAVVETTLTESTHLNAIGHPQHDASNSRTYTTRYEMSFSGPGWKIVEGSVLESTNETLSATASAFIPQCAGRYCSESRLMLSSKDT
;
A
#
# COMPACT_ATOMS: atom_id res chain seq x y z
N MET A 1 9.11 7.14 -1.66
CA MET A 1 7.79 7.10 -0.99
C MET A 1 6.86 8.21 -1.45
N LEU A 2 7.12 9.49 -1.13
CA LEU A 2 6.19 10.61 -1.36
C LEU A 2 5.56 10.67 -2.77
N LYS A 3 6.39 10.75 -3.83
CA LYS A 3 5.89 10.86 -5.22
C LYS A 3 4.91 9.74 -5.59
N ILE A 4 5.23 8.50 -5.26
CA ILE A 4 4.41 7.32 -5.60
C ILE A 4 3.02 7.43 -4.95
N TRP A 5 2.97 7.83 -3.68
CA TRP A 5 1.70 7.96 -2.95
C TRP A 5 0.90 9.19 -3.38
N THR A 6 1.56 10.30 -3.71
CA THR A 6 0.89 11.49 -4.25
C THR A 6 0.26 11.21 -5.60
N ASP A 7 0.99 10.59 -6.53
CA ASP A 7 0.48 10.27 -7.87
C ASP A 7 -0.72 9.32 -7.78
N ARG A 8 -0.66 8.32 -6.88
CA ARG A 8 -1.75 7.38 -6.65
C ARG A 8 -3.00 8.01 -6.03
N ALA A 9 -2.81 8.89 -5.06
CA ALA A 9 -3.93 9.62 -4.46
C ALA A 9 -4.65 10.48 -5.52
N ALA A 10 -3.89 11.12 -6.43
CA ALA A 10 -4.45 11.86 -7.55
C ALA A 10 -5.22 10.95 -8.52
N GLU A 11 -4.65 9.81 -8.91
CA GLU A 11 -5.32 8.85 -9.82
C GLU A 11 -6.66 8.36 -9.25
N ILE A 12 -6.70 7.99 -7.97
CA ILE A 12 -7.92 7.52 -7.28
C ILE A 12 -8.97 8.64 -7.26
N ALA A 13 -8.57 9.87 -6.96
CA ALA A 13 -9.47 11.02 -6.92
C ALA A 13 -10.03 11.36 -8.31
N GLU A 14 -9.22 11.29 -9.37
CA GLU A 14 -9.64 11.51 -10.76
C GLU A 14 -10.71 10.50 -11.22
N ARG A 15 -10.67 9.27 -10.69
CA ARG A 15 -11.68 8.23 -10.94
C ARG A 15 -12.97 8.41 -10.13
N GLY A 16 -13.02 9.38 -9.20
CA GLY A 16 -14.13 9.55 -8.27
C GLY A 16 -14.22 8.43 -7.23
N TRP A 17 -13.10 7.75 -6.96
CA TRP A 17 -13.02 6.67 -5.98
C TRP A 17 -12.48 7.18 -4.66
N SER A 18 -12.83 6.52 -3.56
CA SER A 18 -12.16 6.70 -2.27
C SER A 18 -11.90 5.37 -1.60
N TYR A 19 -10.84 5.31 -0.81
CA TYR A 19 -10.56 4.16 0.05
C TYR A 19 -10.64 4.59 1.51
N ASP A 20 -11.48 3.90 2.26
CA ASP A 20 -11.49 3.99 3.71
C ASP A 20 -10.55 2.91 4.24
N TYR A 21 -9.41 3.34 4.80
CA TYR A 21 -8.43 2.46 5.44
C TYR A 21 -8.63 2.48 6.95
N THR A 22 -8.73 1.31 7.56
CA THR A 22 -8.71 1.12 9.02
C THR A 22 -7.50 0.29 9.39
N LEU A 23 -6.59 0.86 10.17
CA LEU A 23 -5.49 0.10 10.77
C LEU A 23 -6.03 -0.67 11.98
N GLU A 24 -6.06 -2.00 11.87
CA GLU A 24 -6.63 -2.90 12.88
C GLU A 24 -5.59 -3.36 13.89
N ASP A 25 -4.37 -3.64 13.43
CA ASP A 25 -3.25 -4.02 14.29
C ASP A 25 -1.93 -3.51 13.72
N LEU A 26 -0.96 -3.24 14.61
CA LEU A 26 0.38 -2.80 14.24
C LEU A 26 1.41 -3.33 15.25
N ASN A 27 2.26 -4.24 14.78
CA ASN A 27 3.43 -4.69 15.50
C ASN A 27 4.70 -4.07 14.90
N ILE A 28 5.58 -3.55 15.76
CA ILE A 28 6.93 -3.13 15.36
C ILE A 28 7.86 -4.32 15.59
N ASP A 29 8.29 -4.95 14.49
CA ASP A 29 9.12 -6.15 14.53
C ASP A 29 10.57 -5.80 14.86
N SER A 30 11.10 -4.76 14.21
CA SER A 30 12.48 -4.32 14.44
C SER A 30 12.68 -2.83 14.15
N VAL A 31 13.66 -2.23 14.84
CA VAL A 31 14.14 -0.86 14.59
C VAL A 31 15.66 -0.88 14.58
N THR A 32 16.26 -0.57 13.43
CA THR A 32 17.71 -0.47 13.26
C THR A 32 18.09 0.97 12.94
N ILE A 33 18.84 1.62 13.84
CA ILE A 33 19.25 3.02 13.69
C ILE A 33 20.68 3.06 13.14
N SER A 34 20.91 3.95 12.17
CA SER A 34 22.24 4.23 11.61
C SER A 34 23.18 4.87 12.65
N GLN A 35 24.49 4.73 12.46
CA GLN A 35 25.50 5.25 13.41
C GLN A 35 25.40 6.76 13.65
N ASN A 36 25.00 7.53 12.64
CA ASN A 36 24.84 8.98 12.76
C ASN A 36 23.47 9.40 13.33
N GLY A 37 22.59 8.44 13.64
CA GLY A 37 21.25 8.69 14.17
C GLY A 37 20.27 9.35 13.19
N GLN A 38 20.65 9.55 11.93
CA GLN A 38 19.84 10.29 10.95
C GLN A 38 18.99 9.39 10.06
N ARG A 39 19.26 8.09 10.05
CA ARG A 39 18.49 7.08 9.31
C ARG A 39 18.06 5.96 10.23
N ALA A 40 16.90 5.39 9.95
CA ALA A 40 16.39 4.21 10.61
C ALA A 40 15.75 3.28 9.57
N VAL A 41 15.86 1.98 9.81
CA VAL A 41 15.09 0.94 9.14
C VAL A 41 14.11 0.40 10.16
N VAL A 42 12.82 0.40 9.82
CA VAL A 42 11.74 -0.07 10.68
C VAL A 42 10.99 -1.18 9.95
N GLU A 43 10.93 -2.36 10.55
CA GLU A 43 10.11 -3.46 10.06
C GLU A 43 8.87 -3.56 10.93
N THR A 44 7.71 -3.67 10.29
CA THR A 44 6.42 -3.73 10.95
C THR A 44 5.53 -4.75 10.29
N THR A 45 4.81 -5.52 11.11
CA THR A 45 3.72 -6.36 10.65
C THR A 45 2.43 -5.67 11.03
N LEU A 46 1.58 -5.37 10.04
CA LEU A 46 0.35 -4.61 10.23
C LEU A 46 -0.84 -5.35 9.65
N THR A 47 -1.99 -5.15 10.27
CA THR A 47 -3.28 -5.63 9.79
C THR A 47 -4.14 -4.42 9.49
N GLU A 48 -4.71 -4.36 8.30
CA GLU A 48 -5.61 -3.29 7.91
C GLU A 48 -6.82 -3.84 7.16
N SER A 49 -7.96 -3.19 7.36
CA SER A 49 -9.12 -3.33 6.49
C SER A 49 -9.29 -2.11 5.59
N THR A 50 -9.85 -2.35 4.43
CA THR A 50 -10.01 -1.39 3.34
C THR A 50 -11.41 -1.50 2.78
N HIS A 51 -12.03 -0.36 2.49
CA HIS A 51 -13.29 -0.29 1.76
C HIS A 51 -13.14 0.68 0.60
N LEU A 52 -13.30 0.19 -0.63
CA LEU A 52 -13.36 1.01 -1.84
C LEU A 52 -14.80 1.51 -2.03
N ASN A 53 -14.97 2.82 -2.11
CA ASN A 53 -16.20 3.46 -2.54
C ASN A 53 -16.01 3.97 -3.97
N ALA A 54 -16.65 3.31 -4.93
CA ALA A 54 -16.62 3.68 -6.34
C ALA A 54 -17.87 4.51 -6.70
N ILE A 55 -17.80 5.83 -6.48
CA ILE A 55 -18.94 6.73 -6.72
C ILE A 55 -19.38 6.63 -8.19
N GLY A 56 -20.66 6.36 -8.41
CA GLY A 56 -21.24 6.19 -9.75
C GLY A 56 -21.04 4.80 -10.36
N HIS A 57 -20.26 3.92 -9.72
CA HIS A 57 -19.98 2.56 -10.17
C HIS A 57 -19.96 1.54 -9.01
N PRO A 58 -21.08 1.37 -8.27
CA PRO A 58 -21.14 0.55 -7.05
C PRO A 58 -20.81 -0.94 -7.28
N GLN A 59 -20.85 -1.42 -8.52
CA GLN A 59 -20.37 -2.77 -8.86
C GLN A 59 -18.87 -2.97 -8.59
N HIS A 60 -18.12 -1.89 -8.39
CA HIS A 60 -16.70 -1.91 -8.02
C HIS A 60 -16.47 -1.69 -6.52
N ASP A 61 -17.53 -1.50 -5.72
CA ASP A 61 -17.40 -1.43 -4.27
C ASP A 61 -16.86 -2.75 -3.74
N ALA A 62 -15.87 -2.67 -2.87
CA ALA A 62 -15.19 -3.85 -2.37
C ALA A 62 -14.52 -3.60 -1.02
N SER A 63 -14.58 -4.63 -0.18
CA SER A 63 -13.90 -4.65 1.10
C SER A 63 -12.82 -5.72 1.12
N ASN A 64 -11.71 -5.44 1.78
CA ASN A 64 -10.62 -6.39 1.97
C ASN A 64 -9.96 -6.16 3.33
N SER A 65 -9.56 -7.22 4.02
CA SER A 65 -8.68 -7.16 5.19
C SER A 65 -7.44 -8.00 4.93
N ARG A 66 -6.29 -7.48 5.32
CA ARG A 66 -5.00 -8.13 5.09
C ARG A 66 -4.03 -7.89 6.24
N THR A 67 -3.22 -8.90 6.49
CA THR A 67 -2.04 -8.81 7.35
C THR A 67 -0.79 -8.96 6.49
N TYR A 68 0.14 -8.03 6.62
CA TYR A 68 1.38 -8.05 5.85
C TYR A 68 2.52 -7.37 6.59
N THR A 69 3.74 -7.80 6.28
CA THR A 69 4.97 -7.23 6.83
C THR A 69 5.55 -6.22 5.84
N THR A 70 5.91 -5.04 6.34
CA THR A 70 6.57 -3.97 5.58
C THR A 70 7.86 -3.55 6.23
N ARG A 71 8.82 -3.16 5.40
CA ARG A 71 10.04 -2.49 5.81
C ARG A 71 10.02 -1.05 5.32
N TYR A 72 10.19 -0.10 6.24
CA TYR A 72 10.30 1.31 5.97
C TYR A 72 11.74 1.79 6.16
N GLU A 73 12.23 2.56 5.21
CA GLU A 73 13.43 3.38 5.41
C GLU A 73 13.02 4.78 5.79
N MET A 74 13.55 5.26 6.91
CA MET A 74 13.26 6.55 7.46
C MET A 74 14.50 7.44 7.48
N SER A 75 14.31 8.73 7.27
CA SER A 75 15.35 9.74 7.46
C SER A 75 14.86 10.85 8.37
N PHE A 76 15.73 11.30 9.28
CA PHE A 76 15.52 12.46 10.10
C PHE A 76 15.97 13.69 9.31
N SER A 77 15.03 14.56 8.94
CA SER A 77 15.34 15.77 8.17
C SER A 77 14.40 16.91 8.53
N GLY A 78 14.98 18.10 8.79
CA GLY A 78 14.21 19.28 9.18
C GLY A 78 13.48 19.06 10.52
N PRO A 79 12.14 19.06 10.56
CA PRO A 79 11.37 18.99 11.81
C PRO A 79 11.18 17.58 12.37
N GLY A 80 11.57 16.51 11.68
CA GLY A 80 11.34 15.15 12.20
C GLY A 80 11.66 14.01 11.23
N TRP A 81 11.20 12.82 11.61
CA TRP A 81 11.34 11.59 10.83
C TRP A 81 10.37 11.58 9.63
N LYS A 82 10.86 11.09 8.50
CA LYS A 82 10.09 10.92 7.27
C LYS A 82 10.37 9.55 6.69
N ILE A 83 9.32 8.89 6.17
CA ILE A 83 9.44 7.67 5.39
C ILE A 83 9.94 8.04 3.98
N VAL A 84 11.13 7.58 3.63
CA VAL A 84 11.75 7.86 2.31
C VAL A 84 11.54 6.72 1.34
N GLU A 85 11.56 5.48 1.83
CA GLU A 85 11.31 4.26 1.06
C GLU A 85 10.48 3.26 1.88
N GLY A 86 9.84 2.32 1.18
CA GLY A 86 9.01 1.29 1.79
C GLY A 86 8.85 0.09 0.85
N SER A 87 8.89 -1.12 1.40
CA SER A 87 8.71 -2.38 0.66
C SER A 87 7.89 -3.37 1.47
N VAL A 88 6.99 -4.10 0.81
CA VAL A 88 6.27 -5.24 1.41
C VAL A 88 7.18 -6.47 1.35
N LEU A 89 7.36 -7.16 2.47
CA LEU A 89 8.21 -8.34 2.59
C LEU A 89 7.42 -9.64 2.41
N GLU A 90 6.26 -9.76 3.05
CA GLU A 90 5.44 -10.96 3.01
C GLU A 90 3.97 -10.62 3.33
N SER A 91 3.03 -11.32 2.70
CA SER A 91 1.59 -11.23 3.00
C SER A 91 1.08 -12.60 3.45
N THR A 92 0.65 -12.71 4.70
CA THR A 92 0.12 -13.96 5.25
C THR A 92 -1.40 -14.02 5.04
N ASN A 93 -1.77 -14.73 3.98
CA ASN A 93 -3.10 -15.28 3.69
C ASN A 93 -4.18 -14.32 3.13
N GLU A 94 -4.57 -14.59 1.88
CA GLU A 94 -5.69 -13.99 1.16
C GLU A 94 -6.99 -14.70 1.55
N THR A 95 -7.97 -13.97 2.09
CA THR A 95 -9.37 -14.40 1.97
C THR A 95 -9.89 -13.84 0.65
N LEU A 96 -9.66 -14.57 -0.45
CA LEU A 96 -10.04 -14.16 -1.80
C LEU A 96 -11.57 -14.06 -1.92
N SER A 97 -12.11 -12.85 -1.77
CA SER A 97 -13.19 -12.40 -2.65
C SER A 97 -12.51 -11.78 -3.87
N ALA A 98 -12.52 -12.53 -4.97
CA ALA A 98 -11.83 -12.19 -6.21
C ALA A 98 -12.45 -10.95 -6.90
N THR A 99 -12.22 -9.75 -6.36
CA THR A 99 -12.47 -8.49 -7.09
C THR A 99 -11.71 -7.27 -6.56
N ALA A 100 -11.00 -7.33 -5.43
CA ALA A 100 -10.22 -6.17 -4.98
C ALA A 100 -8.93 -6.59 -4.27
N SER A 101 -7.89 -6.85 -5.06
CA SER A 101 -6.54 -6.64 -4.57
C SER A 101 -6.44 -5.16 -4.19
N ALA A 102 -6.47 -4.86 -2.89
CA ALA A 102 -6.12 -3.54 -2.40
C ALA A 102 -4.68 -3.28 -2.84
N PHE A 103 -4.51 -2.47 -3.87
CA PHE A 103 -3.24 -2.17 -4.53
C PHE A 103 -2.30 -1.42 -3.58
N ILE A 104 -1.56 -2.10 -2.71
CA ILE A 104 -0.23 -1.57 -2.33
C ILE A 104 0.62 -1.65 -3.60
N PRO A 105 1.46 -0.66 -3.91
CA PRO A 105 2.43 -0.85 -4.97
C PRO A 105 3.35 -1.97 -4.49
N GLN A 106 3.17 -3.19 -4.98
CA GLN A 106 4.25 -4.18 -5.01
C GLN A 106 5.29 -3.64 -5.99
N CYS A 107 6.02 -2.59 -5.62
CA CYS A 107 7.18 -2.15 -6.37
C CYS A 107 8.35 -3.01 -5.91
N ALA A 108 8.41 -4.22 -6.48
CA ALA A 108 9.62 -5.03 -6.48
C ALA A 108 10.57 -4.44 -7.54
N GLY A 109 11.54 -3.62 -7.12
CA GLY A 109 12.57 -3.08 -8.01
C GLY A 109 12.08 -1.98 -8.97
N ARG A 110 13.02 -1.46 -9.78
CA ARG A 110 12.91 -0.23 -10.63
C ARG A 110 11.78 -0.19 -11.66
N TYR A 111 10.87 -1.15 -11.67
CA TYR A 111 9.69 -1.18 -12.52
C TYR A 111 8.49 -1.56 -11.66
N CYS A 112 7.64 -0.57 -11.31
CA CYS A 112 6.29 -0.90 -10.89
C CYS A 112 5.58 -1.40 -12.16
N SER A 113 5.48 -2.72 -12.33
CA SER A 113 4.69 -3.29 -13.42
C SER A 113 3.26 -2.77 -13.28
N GLU A 114 2.78 -2.09 -14.31
CA GLU A 114 1.35 -1.87 -14.51
C GLU A 114 0.66 -3.21 -14.30
N SER A 115 -0.09 -3.37 -13.21
CA SER A 115 -1.22 -4.29 -13.26
C SER A 115 -2.29 -3.59 -14.08
N ARG A 116 -2.01 -3.48 -15.38
CA ARG A 116 -3.03 -3.30 -16.39
C ARG A 116 -3.90 -4.53 -16.23
N LEU A 117 -5.04 -4.38 -15.57
CA LEU A 117 -6.16 -5.27 -15.79
C LEU A 117 -6.51 -5.10 -17.27
N MET A 118 -5.80 -5.86 -18.11
CA MET A 118 -6.25 -6.20 -19.45
C MET A 118 -7.55 -6.95 -19.22
N LEU A 119 -8.66 -6.23 -19.28
CA LEU A 119 -9.94 -6.82 -19.63
C LEU A 119 -9.71 -7.50 -20.97
N SER A 120 -9.40 -8.80 -20.93
CA SER A 120 -9.49 -9.66 -22.09
C SER A 120 -10.96 -9.77 -22.44
N SER A 121 -11.45 -8.79 -23.21
CA SER A 121 -12.49 -9.08 -24.19
C SER A 121 -11.93 -10.15 -25.11
N LYS A 122 -12.51 -11.35 -25.05
CA LYS A 122 -12.64 -12.20 -26.22
C LYS A 122 -14.06 -12.75 -26.23
N ASP A 123 -14.78 -12.25 -27.23
CA ASP A 123 -16.03 -12.76 -27.77
C ASP A 123 -16.00 -14.29 -27.92
N THR A 124 -17.06 -14.96 -27.47
CA THR A 124 -18.07 -15.67 -28.29
C THR A 124 -19.03 -16.41 -27.35
#